data_AF-A0A4Q3DZH6-F1
#
_entry.id   AF-A0A4Q3DZH6-F1
#
_cell.length_a   1.000
_cell.length_b   1.000
_cell.length_c   1.000
_cell.angle_alpha   90.00
_cell.angle_beta   90.00
_cell.angle_gamma   90.00
#
_symmetry.space_group_name_H-M   'P 1'
#
loop_
_entity.id
_entity.type
_entity.pdbx_description
1 polymer ?
#
loop_
_entity_poly.entity_id
_entity_poly.type
_entity_poly.pdbx_seq_one_letter_code
_entity_poly.pdbx_strand_id
1 'polypeptide(L)' 'TNNFYFIEINTTPGQSANSLIPQQVRAAGMDLSEFYGKLIEEAVDF' A
#
# COMPACT_ATOMS: atom_id res chain seq x y z
N THR A 1 20.06 -18.27 -10.25
CA THR A 1 18.70 -18.84 -10.17
C THR A 1 17.73 -17.67 -10.08
N ASN A 2 16.82 -17.50 -11.04
CA ASN A 2 15.86 -16.40 -11.06
C ASN A 2 14.55 -16.81 -10.38
N ASN A 3 14.69 -17.47 -9.22
CA ASN A 3 13.58 -18.13 -8.54
C ASN A 3 13.00 -17.18 -7.50
N PHE A 4 11.68 -16.98 -7.55
CA PHE A 4 10.94 -16.19 -6.57
C PHE A 4 10.67 -17.02 -5.30
N TYR A 5 10.85 -16.41 -4.13
CA TYR A 5 10.50 -16.99 -2.84
C TYR A 5 9.64 -16.00 -2.06
N PHE A 6 8.53 -16.49 -1.53
CA PHE A 6 7.62 -15.68 -0.72
C PHE A 6 8.12 -15.59 0.72
N ILE A 7 8.11 -14.38 1.29
CA ILE A 7 8.53 -14.14 2.68
C ILE A 7 7.30 -14.06 3.57
N GLU A 8 6.44 -13.06 3.32
CA GLU A 8 5.26 -12.78 4.14
C GLU A 8 4.24 -11.89 3.39
N ILE A 9 3.03 -11.82 3.93
CA ILE A 9 2.03 -10.78 3.62
C ILE A 9 1.77 -9.99 4.90
N ASN A 10 1.94 -8.67 4.84
CA ASN A 10 1.51 -7.76 5.88
C ASN A 10 0.10 -7.27 5.56
N THR A 11 -0.91 -7.77 6.27
CA THR A 11 -2.30 -7.32 6.10
C THR A 11 -2.49 -5.86 6.52
N THR A 12 -1.67 -5.37 7.44
CA THR A 12 -1.62 -3.96 7.83
C THR A 12 -0.16 -3.51 7.88
N PRO A 13 0.40 -3.05 6.74
CA PRO A 13 1.79 -2.61 6.67
C PRO A 13 1.98 -1.24 7.33
N GLY A 14 3.24 -0.84 7.53
CA GLY A 14 3.56 0.49 8.06
C GLY A 14 3.07 1.61 7.14
N GLN A 15 2.55 2.69 7.74
CA GLN A 15 1.93 3.83 7.02
C GLN A 15 2.66 5.17 7.22
N SER A 16 3.82 5.17 7.89
CA SER A 16 4.63 6.39 8.05
C SER A 16 5.22 6.84 6.72
N ALA A 17 5.68 8.09 6.62
CA ALA A 17 6.29 8.60 5.39
C ALA A 17 7.46 7.74 4.86
N ASN A 18 8.20 7.11 5.77
CA ASN A 18 9.35 6.22 5.49
C ASN A 18 8.95 4.74 5.29
N SER A 19 7.66 4.41 5.35
CA SER A 19 7.19 3.04 5.14
C SER A 19 7.03 2.71 3.65
N LEU A 20 6.96 1.42 3.31
CA LEU A 20 6.95 0.95 1.93
C LEU A 20 5.68 1.35 1.16
N ILE A 21 4.48 1.21 1.76
CA ILE A 21 3.23 1.55 1.06
C ILE A 21 3.22 3.02 0.64
N PRO A 22 3.51 4.01 1.53
CA PRO A 22 3.53 5.40 1.10
C PRO A 22 4.58 5.71 0.04
N GLN A 23 5.74 5.04 0.08
CA GLN A 23 6.76 5.18 -0.96
C GLN A 23 6.31 4.60 -2.31
N GLN A 24 5.67 3.43 -2.31
CA GLN A 24 5.16 2.78 -3.52
C GLN A 24 4.03 3.59 -4.18
N VAL A 25 3.10 4.12 -3.40
CA VAL A 25 2.01 4.98 -3.91
C VAL A 25 2.59 6.21 -4.61
N ARG A 26 3.56 6.89 -3.99
CA ARG A 26 4.26 8.03 -4.62
C ARG A 26 5.06 7.62 -5.86
N ALA A 27 5.74 6.48 -5.84
CA ALA A 27 6.49 5.97 -6.98
C ALA A 27 5.57 5.58 -8.17
N ALA A 28 4.33 5.17 -7.88
CA ALA A 28 3.29 4.95 -8.87
C ALA A 28 2.64 6.25 -9.39
N GLY A 29 3.07 7.42 -8.90
CA GLY A 29 2.54 8.72 -9.32
C GLY A 29 1.17 9.06 -8.72
N MET A 30 0.76 8.35 -7.67
CA MET A 30 -0.51 8.59 -6.97
C MET A 30 -0.33 9.51 -5.77
N ASP A 31 -1.36 10.29 -5.47
CA ASP A 31 -1.44 11.04 -4.22
C ASP A 31 -1.85 10.12 -3.05
N LEU A 32 -1.28 10.37 -1.86
CA LEU A 32 -1.58 9.56 -0.68
C LEU A 32 -3.00 9.76 -0.17
N SER A 33 -3.53 10.98 -0.22
CA SER A 33 -4.89 11.26 0.24
C SER A 33 -5.91 10.58 -0.67
N GLU A 34 -5.69 10.57 -1.99
CA GLU A 34 -6.53 9.79 -2.91
C GLU A 34 -6.45 8.29 -2.62
N PHE A 35 -5.24 7.74 -2.42
CA PHE A 35 -5.05 6.33 -2.13
C PHE A 35 -5.80 5.89 -0.86
N TYR A 36 -5.64 6.61 0.25
CA TYR A 36 -6.34 6.28 1.49
C TYR A 36 -7.84 6.57 1.41
N GLY A 37 -8.27 7.55 0.60
CA GLY A 37 -9.68 7.80 0.31
C GLY A 37 -10.36 6.55 -0.27
N LYS A 38 -9.75 5.94 -1.29
CA LYS A 38 -10.27 4.69 -1.90
C LYS A 38 -10.37 3.54 -0.90
N LEU A 39 -9.36 3.38 -0.04
CA LEU A 39 -9.40 2.34 1.00
C LEU A 39 -10.54 2.55 2.01
N ILE A 40 -10.88 3.81 2.32
CA ILE A 40 -12.01 4.12 3.20
C ILE A 40 -13.33 3.81 2.50
N GLU A 41 -13.48 4.22 1.23
CA GLU A 41 -14.66 3.91 0.40
C GLU A 41 -14.90 2.40 0.32
N GLU A 42 -13.88 1.62 -0.03
CA GLU A 42 -13.94 0.15 -0.05
C GLU A 42 -14.33 -0.47 1.29
N ALA A 43 -13.94 0.15 2.41
CA ALA A 43 -14.25 -0.36 3.75
C ALA A 43 -15.69 -0.08 4.21
N VAL A 44 -16.36 0.92 3.61
CA VAL A 44 -17.72 1.33 4.00
C VAL A 44 -18.78 0.98 2.95
N ASP A 45 -18.38 0.59 1.76
CA ASP A 45 -19.29 0.12 0.71
C ASP A 45 -19.88 -1.25 1.10
N PHE A 46 -21.20 -1.26 1.38
CA PHE A 46 -22.04 -2.43 1.66
C PHE A 46 -22.90 -2.83 0.46
#